data_AF-A0A537EAA9-F1
#
_entry.id   AF-A0A537EAA9-F1
#
_cell.length_a   1.000
_cell.length_b   1.000
_cell.length_c   1.000
_cell.angle_alpha   90.00
_cell.angle_beta   90.00
_cell.angle_gamma   90.00
#
_symmetry.space_group_name_H-M   'P 1'
#
loop_
_entity.id
_entity.type
_entity.pdbx_description
1 polymer ?
#
loop_
_entity_poly.entity_id
_entity_poly.type
_entity_poly.pdbx_seq_one_letter_code
_entity_poly.pdbx_strand_id
1 'polypeptide(L)'
;MPKVARLHAILWGVFSMGGFIAAFLLPVLIYLVGIAYPLGLWPVTNEDPTSAILNHHHIGTLFLFVTVAGSLYHGIFRFQSTLTEVGLARAKRALEAIGYLIIILGILATAIYLLQYNPSFFSLP
;
A
#
# COMPACT_ATOMS: atom_id res chain seq x y z
N MET A 1 14.34 -22.54 -15.37
CA MET A 1 14.76 -21.18 -14.94
C MET A 1 15.49 -21.25 -13.61
N PRO A 2 16.58 -20.50 -13.41
CA PRO A 2 17.26 -20.39 -12.11
C PRO A 2 16.30 -19.93 -11.00
N LYS A 3 16.48 -20.42 -9.77
CA LYS A 3 15.61 -20.08 -8.62
C LYS A 3 15.53 -18.56 -8.37
N VAL A 4 16.65 -17.86 -8.50
CA VAL A 4 16.75 -16.40 -8.34
C VAL A 4 15.91 -15.66 -9.39
N ALA A 5 15.94 -16.11 -10.64
CA ALA A 5 15.16 -15.51 -11.72
C ALA A 5 13.65 -15.66 -11.48
N ARG A 6 13.21 -16.81 -10.94
CA ARG A 6 11.80 -17.03 -10.58
C ARG A 6 11.34 -16.09 -9.48
N LEU A 7 12.14 -15.93 -8.42
CA LEU A 7 11.80 -15.02 -7.32
C LEU A 7 11.68 -13.58 -7.83
N HIS A 8 12.64 -13.13 -8.63
CA HIS A 8 12.61 -11.79 -9.22
C HIS A 8 11.33 -11.58 -10.05
N ALA A 9 10.94 -12.54 -10.88
CA ALA A 9 9.72 -12.45 -11.68
C ALA A 9 8.45 -12.34 -10.80
N ILE A 10 8.37 -13.08 -9.70
CA ILE A 10 7.24 -13.00 -8.76
C ILE A 10 7.16 -11.62 -8.10
N LEU A 11 8.29 -11.14 -7.57
CA LEU A 11 8.37 -9.81 -6.92
C LEU A 11 8.00 -8.69 -7.91
N TRP A 12 8.47 -8.80 -9.15
CA TRP A 12 8.10 -7.87 -10.22
C TRP A 12 6.61 -7.96 -10.60
N GLY A 13 6.01 -9.16 -10.54
CA GLY A 13 4.57 -9.36 -10.70
C GLY A 13 3.76 -8.64 -9.62
N VAL A 14 4.17 -8.74 -8.34
CA VAL A 14 3.54 -7.99 -7.24
C VAL A 14 3.70 -6.48 -7.43
N PHE A 15 4.87 -6.03 -7.88
CA PHE A 15 5.11 -4.63 -8.25
C PHE A 15 4.13 -4.13 -9.32
N SER A 16 3.89 -4.93 -10.35
CA SER A 16 2.98 -4.59 -11.44
C SER A 16 1.53 -4.51 -10.98
N MET A 17 1.10 -5.47 -10.16
CA MET A 17 -0.24 -5.47 -9.54
C MET A 17 -0.44 -4.27 -8.63
N GLY A 18 0.54 -3.96 -7.77
CA GLY A 18 0.53 -2.78 -6.92
C GLY A 18 0.45 -1.49 -7.72
N GLY A 19 1.12 -1.41 -8.87
CA GLY A 19 1.05 -0.27 -9.78
C GLY A 19 -0.32 -0.10 -10.41
N PHE A 20 -0.95 -1.19 -10.84
CA PHE A 20 -2.34 -1.16 -11.32
C PHE A 20 -3.29 -0.66 -10.21
N ILE A 21 -3.21 -1.23 -9.01
CA ILE A 21 -4.02 -0.80 -7.86
C ILE A 21 -3.82 0.70 -7.58
N ALA A 22 -2.56 1.14 -7.50
CA ALA A 22 -2.21 2.52 -7.24
C ALA A 22 -2.79 3.46 -8.31
N ALA A 23 -2.71 3.10 -9.60
CA ALA A 23 -3.19 3.95 -10.68
C ALA A 23 -4.69 4.28 -10.59
N PHE A 24 -5.51 3.33 -10.13
CA PHE A 24 -6.96 3.50 -10.06
C PHE A 24 -7.44 3.99 -8.68
N LEU A 25 -6.90 3.43 -7.59
CA LEU A 25 -7.48 3.60 -6.25
C LEU A 25 -6.76 4.66 -5.41
N LEU A 26 -5.45 4.83 -5.59
CA LEU A 26 -4.69 5.81 -4.79
C LEU A 26 -5.13 7.26 -5.05
N PRO A 27 -5.42 7.71 -6.29
CA PRO A 27 -5.93 9.06 -6.53
C PRO A 27 -7.23 9.36 -5.77
N VAL A 28 -8.12 8.35 -5.64
CA VAL A 28 -9.36 8.48 -4.89
C VAL A 28 -9.06 8.71 -3.41
N LEU A 29 -8.17 7.92 -2.81
CA LEU A 29 -7.77 8.10 -1.41
C LEU A 29 -7.08 9.45 -1.16
N ILE A 30 -6.16 9.86 -2.04
CA ILE A 30 -5.50 11.17 -1.97
C ILE A 30 -6.54 12.28 -2.04
N TYR A 31 -7.49 12.19 -2.96
CA TYR A 31 -8.55 13.18 -3.08
C TYR A 31 -9.40 13.22 -1.81
N LEU A 32 -9.92 12.10 -1.33
CA LEU A 32 -10.82 12.07 -0.17
C LEU A 32 -10.14 12.58 1.11
N VAL A 33 -8.99 12.00 1.46
CA VAL A 33 -8.31 12.23 2.75
C VAL A 33 -7.40 13.45 2.69
N GLY A 34 -6.72 13.68 1.57
CA GLY A 34 -5.70 14.73 1.44
C GLY A 34 -6.22 16.06 0.88
N ILE A 35 -7.37 16.07 0.20
CA ILE A 35 -7.91 17.28 -0.45
C ILE A 35 -9.31 17.60 0.04
N ALA A 36 -10.27 16.70 -0.17
CA ALA A 36 -11.69 16.97 0.05
C ALA A 36 -12.00 17.18 1.53
N TYR A 37 -11.56 16.28 2.42
CA TYR A 37 -11.81 16.42 3.85
C TYR A 37 -11.13 17.65 4.47
N PRO A 38 -9.82 17.91 4.25
CA PRO A 38 -9.15 19.09 4.80
C PRO A 38 -9.72 20.44 4.29
N LEU A 39 -10.29 20.46 3.09
CA LEU A 39 -10.88 21.67 2.49
C LEU A 39 -12.39 21.80 2.74
N GLY A 40 -13.01 20.90 3.52
CA GLY A 40 -14.46 20.93 3.78
C GLY A 40 -15.33 20.60 2.55
N LEU A 41 -14.75 19.96 1.52
CA LEU A 41 -15.47 19.49 0.33
C LEU A 41 -16.04 18.08 0.51
N TRP A 42 -15.81 17.44 1.66
CA TRP A 42 -16.35 16.14 2.02
C TRP A 42 -17.83 16.28 2.43
N PRO A 43 -18.79 15.77 1.64
CA PRO A 43 -20.21 16.06 1.85
C PRO A 43 -20.90 15.06 2.80
N VAL A 44 -20.17 14.09 3.35
CA VAL A 44 -20.71 12.95 4.10
C VAL A 44 -20.40 13.11 5.60
N THR A 45 -21.44 13.17 6.44
CA THR A 45 -21.43 13.08 7.92
C THR A 45 -20.37 13.91 8.69
N ASN A 46 -20.38 13.79 10.03
CA ASN A 46 -19.40 14.41 10.94
C ASN A 46 -18.13 13.56 11.13
N GLU A 47 -17.92 12.53 10.31
CA GLU A 47 -16.83 11.55 10.47
C GLU A 47 -15.81 11.70 9.34
N ASP A 48 -14.53 11.44 9.65
CA ASP A 48 -13.47 11.51 8.65
C ASP A 48 -13.62 10.38 7.60
N PRO A 49 -13.13 10.56 6.36
CA PRO A 49 -13.31 9.59 5.29
C PRO A 49 -12.77 8.20 5.63
N THR A 50 -11.70 8.09 6.42
CA THR A 50 -11.12 6.79 6.78
C THR A 50 -12.06 6.02 7.69
N SER A 51 -12.58 6.67 8.73
CA SER A 51 -13.60 6.09 9.62
C SER A 51 -14.87 5.72 8.86
N ALA A 52 -15.33 6.60 7.96
CA ALA A 52 -16.51 6.36 7.13
C ALA A 52 -16.34 5.14 6.19
N ILE A 53 -15.16 4.99 5.58
CA ILE A 53 -14.83 3.80 4.75
C ILE A 53 -14.77 2.54 5.60
N LEU A 54 -14.19 2.64 6.80
CA LEU A 54 -13.95 1.48 7.64
C LEU A 54 -15.22 0.95 8.31
N ASN A 55 -16.10 1.82 8.82
CA ASN A 55 -17.39 1.58 9.52
C ASN A 55 -17.83 0.10 9.67
N HIS A 56 -16.99 -0.70 10.33
CA HIS A 56 -17.06 -2.17 10.43
C HIS A 56 -17.30 -2.97 9.13
N HIS A 57 -17.04 -2.39 7.96
CA HIS A 57 -17.30 -3.01 6.66
C HIS A 57 -16.06 -3.72 6.13
N HIS A 58 -16.12 -5.06 5.99
CA HIS A 58 -14.97 -5.87 5.53
C HIS A 58 -14.45 -5.45 4.15
N ILE A 59 -15.33 -4.99 3.24
CA ILE A 59 -14.92 -4.48 1.92
C ILE A 59 -14.11 -3.20 2.05
N GLY A 60 -14.46 -2.30 2.99
CA GLY A 60 -13.71 -1.07 3.25
C GLY A 60 -12.33 -1.37 3.81
N THR A 61 -12.25 -2.33 4.73
CA THR A 61 -10.98 -2.87 5.25
C THR A 61 -10.11 -3.44 4.13
N LEU A 62 -10.68 -4.28 3.25
CA LEU A 62 -9.94 -4.85 2.12
C LEU A 62 -9.49 -3.77 1.14
N PHE A 63 -10.36 -2.82 0.80
CA PHE A 63 -10.05 -1.70 -0.08
C PHE A 63 -8.86 -0.88 0.43
N LEU A 64 -8.86 -0.50 1.71
CA LEU A 64 -7.76 0.24 2.30
C LEU A 64 -6.47 -0.60 2.34
N PHE A 65 -6.57 -1.88 2.71
CA PHE A 65 -5.41 -2.76 2.72
C PHE A 65 -4.76 -2.86 1.35
N VAL A 66 -5.52 -3.26 0.30
CA VAL A 66 -4.94 -3.45 -1.03
C VAL A 66 -4.43 -2.15 -1.63
N THR A 67 -5.13 -1.04 -1.41
CA THR A 67 -4.73 0.27 -1.96
C THR A 67 -3.44 0.76 -1.31
N VAL A 68 -3.36 0.74 0.03
CA VAL A 68 -2.18 1.23 0.76
C VAL A 68 -1.00 0.27 0.60
N ALA A 69 -1.19 -1.03 0.85
CA ALA A 69 -0.13 -2.02 0.75
C ALA A 69 0.40 -2.17 -0.70
N GLY A 70 -0.50 -2.20 -1.68
CA GLY A 70 -0.15 -2.28 -3.10
C GLY A 70 0.64 -1.05 -3.56
N SER A 71 0.18 0.15 -3.18
CA SER A 71 0.87 1.40 -3.50
C SER A 71 2.25 1.48 -2.83
N LEU A 72 2.35 1.09 -1.55
CA LEU A 72 3.61 1.06 -0.82
C LEU A 72 4.62 0.12 -1.48
N TYR A 73 4.21 -1.12 -1.79
CA TYR A 73 5.07 -2.08 -2.47
C TYR A 73 5.54 -1.53 -3.81
N HIS A 74 4.61 -1.04 -4.63
CA HIS A 74 4.92 -0.48 -5.95
C HIS A 74 5.91 0.68 -5.87
N GLY A 75 5.62 1.66 -5.01
CA GLY A 75 6.43 2.86 -4.84
C GLY A 75 7.84 2.55 -4.37
N ILE A 76 7.99 1.77 -3.29
CA ILE A 76 9.30 1.45 -2.73
C ILE A 76 10.12 0.55 -3.66
N PHE A 77 9.48 -0.43 -4.32
CA PHE A 77 10.14 -1.28 -5.29
C PHE A 77 10.68 -0.47 -6.49
N ARG A 78 9.95 0.56 -6.97
CA ARG A 78 10.45 1.46 -8.02
C ARG A 78 11.53 2.41 -7.49
N PHE A 79 11.36 2.92 -6.27
CA PHE A 79 12.26 3.90 -5.67
C PHE A 79 13.66 3.33 -5.48
N GLN A 80 13.80 2.12 -4.93
CA GLN A 80 15.11 1.48 -4.75
C GLN A 80 15.86 1.26 -6.08
N SER A 81 15.14 0.88 -7.14
CA SER A 81 15.72 0.72 -8.49
C SER A 81 16.14 2.07 -9.06
N THR A 82 15.30 3.09 -8.92
CA THR A 82 15.58 4.45 -9.37
C THR A 82 16.85 4.99 -8.70
N LEU A 83 16.96 4.88 -7.36
CA LEU A 83 18.15 5.28 -6.61
C LEU A 83 19.43 4.57 -7.10
N THR A 84 19.32 3.26 -7.36
CA THR A 84 20.43 2.45 -7.91
C THR A 84 20.85 2.97 -9.29
N GLU A 85 19.89 3.34 -10.13
CA GLU A 85 20.11 3.85 -11.49
C GLU A 85 20.69 5.28 -11.53
N VAL A 86 20.32 6.15 -10.58
CA VAL A 86 20.76 7.57 -10.55
C VAL A 86 22.09 7.82 -9.84
N GLY A 87 22.84 6.77 -9.49
CA GLY A 87 24.22 6.90 -8.99
C GLY A 87 24.55 6.16 -7.70
N LEU A 88 23.58 5.50 -7.06
CA LEU A 88 23.81 4.71 -5.85
C LEU A 88 24.02 3.21 -6.13
N ALA A 89 24.52 2.86 -7.32
CA ALA A 89 24.73 1.47 -7.74
C ALA A 89 25.58 0.65 -6.76
N ARG A 90 26.59 1.28 -6.13
CA ARG A 90 27.43 0.63 -5.09
C ARG A 90 26.65 0.25 -3.83
N ALA A 91 25.56 0.95 -3.55
CA ALA A 91 24.68 0.72 -2.41
C ALA A 91 23.47 -0.16 -2.74
N LYS A 92 23.37 -0.74 -3.95
CA LYS A 92 22.22 -1.52 -4.43
C LYS A 92 21.68 -2.51 -3.39
N ARG A 93 22.55 -3.34 -2.82
CA ARG A 93 22.15 -4.36 -1.83
C ARG A 93 21.57 -3.73 -0.56
N ALA A 94 22.14 -2.62 -0.10
CA ALA A 94 21.63 -1.90 1.07
C ALA A 94 20.28 -1.25 0.76
N LEU A 95 20.12 -0.64 -0.42
CA LEU A 95 18.86 -0.05 -0.88
C LEU A 95 17.75 -1.10 -0.99
N GLU A 96 18.04 -2.26 -1.59
CA GLU A 96 17.08 -3.37 -1.67
C GLU A 96 16.71 -3.90 -0.28
N ALA A 97 17.69 -4.08 0.62
CA ALA A 97 17.42 -4.54 1.98
C ALA A 97 16.54 -3.56 2.78
N ILE A 98 16.86 -2.26 2.73
CA ILE A 98 16.06 -1.20 3.36
C ILE A 98 14.68 -1.11 2.74
N GLY A 99 14.59 -1.18 1.40
CA GLY A 99 13.33 -1.13 0.67
C GLY A 99 12.39 -2.27 1.06
N TYR A 100 12.87 -3.52 1.04
CA TYR A 100 12.07 -4.66 1.49
C TYR A 100 11.71 -4.58 2.97
N LEU A 101 12.59 -4.05 3.83
CA LEU A 101 12.26 -3.82 5.25
C LEU A 101 11.09 -2.83 5.40
N ILE A 102 11.14 -1.69 4.70
CA ILE A 102 10.06 -0.69 4.72
C ILE A 102 8.75 -1.30 4.21
N ILE A 103 8.80 -2.06 3.12
CA ILE A 103 7.63 -2.75 2.55
C ILE A 103 7.02 -3.70 3.59
N ILE A 104 7.83 -4.59 4.18
CA ILE A 104 7.34 -5.58 5.15
C ILE A 104 6.73 -4.88 6.37
N LEU A 105 7.46 -3.94 6.97
CA LEU A 105 6.98 -3.22 8.16
C LEU A 105 5.72 -2.42 7.87
N GLY A 106 5.64 -1.72 6.73
CA GLY A 106 4.47 -0.93 6.38
C GLY A 106 3.25 -1.79 6.05
N ILE A 107 3.42 -2.93 5.37
CA ILE A 107 2.32 -3.88 5.13
C ILE A 107 1.82 -4.48 6.45
N LEU A 108 2.73 -4.90 7.33
CA LEU A 108 2.36 -5.44 8.64
C LEU A 108 1.65 -4.39 9.50
N ALA A 109 2.18 -3.17 9.57
CA ALA A 109 1.55 -2.08 10.32
C ALA A 109 0.13 -1.78 9.78
N THR A 110 -0.03 -1.73 8.45
CA THR A 110 -1.33 -1.52 7.81
C THR A 110 -2.30 -2.65 8.15
N ALA A 111 -1.86 -3.91 8.03
CA ALA A 111 -2.68 -5.08 8.36
C ALA A 111 -3.10 -5.07 9.84
N ILE A 112 -2.16 -4.85 10.76
CA ILE A 112 -2.42 -4.82 12.20
C ILE A 112 -3.41 -3.71 12.55
N TYR A 113 -3.20 -2.50 12.04
CA TYR A 113 -4.11 -1.37 12.26
C TYR A 113 -5.54 -1.69 11.80
N LEU A 114 -5.67 -2.23 10.58
CA LEU A 114 -6.97 -2.58 10.00
C LEU A 114 -7.67 -3.71 10.74
N LEU A 115 -6.94 -4.71 11.23
CA LEU A 115 -7.48 -5.81 12.02
C LEU A 115 -7.88 -5.38 13.44
N GLN A 116 -7.15 -4.44 14.05
CA GLN A 116 -7.54 -3.84 15.32
C GLN A 116 -8.84 -3.04 15.18
N TYR A 117 -9.00 -2.34 14.05
CA TYR A 117 -10.22 -1.58 13.76
C TYR A 117 -11.41 -2.49 13.43
N ASN A 118 -11.17 -3.56 12.65
CA ASN A 118 -12.20 -4.51 12.24
C ASN A 118 -11.87 -5.94 12.73
N PRO A 119 -12.03 -6.21 14.05
CA PRO A 119 -11.63 -7.50 14.63
C PRO A 119 -12.50 -8.68 14.14
N SER A 120 -13.73 -8.40 13.68
CA SER A 120 -14.63 -9.41 13.11
C SER A 120 -14.29 -9.80 11.66
N PHE A 121 -13.22 -9.25 11.07
CA PHE A 121 -12.84 -9.54 9.69
C PHE A 121 -12.64 -11.04 9.41
N PHE A 122 -12.14 -11.80 10.39
CA PHE A 122 -11.95 -13.25 10.26
C PHE A 122 -13.12 -14.08 10.80
N SER A 123 -14.11 -13.47 11.46
CA SER A 123 -15.25 -14.17 12.05
C SER A 123 -16.44 -14.26 11.09
N LEU A 124 -16.17 -14.51 9.80
CA LEU A 124 -17.22 -14.74 8.81
C LEU A 124 -18.14 -15.90 9.29
N PRO A 125 -19.47 -15.81 9.12
CA PRO A 125 -20.35 -16.95 9.29
C PRO A 125 -20.06 -18.08 8.29
#